data_AF-A0A8S3EDU3-F1
#
_entry.id   AF-A0A8S3EDU3-F1
#
_cell.length_a   1.000
_cell.length_b   1.000
_cell.length_c   1.000
_cell.angle_alpha   90.00
_cell.angle_beta   90.00
_cell.angle_gamma   90.00
#
_symmetry.space_group_name_H-M   'P 1'
#
loop_
_entity.id
_entity.type
_entity.pdbx_description
1 polymer ?
#
loop_
_entity_poly.entity_id
_entity_poly.type
_entity_poly.pdbx_seq_one_letter_code
_entity_poly.pdbx_strand_id
1 'polypeptide(L)'
;MISQKRKILLFIDHAPCHNSESQYSNVDVKFFPANTTSQLQPLDQGIIKNFKSYYRQYLVKYIISRCAVAQSCEDIVITALDAIYWTNNAWKTINQSTICNSFQTAGFKSSNIQSTTNAITDISTQLEQQADIDDISSTLQTLDMLLDHVKIDGECLSASEFVDMHTEIPVFNEWNDPVDKQIIIDKA
;
A
#
# COMPACT_ATOMS: atom_id res chain seq x y z
N MET A 1 3.22 12.88 -23.89
CA MET A 1 1.73 12.88 -23.85
C MET A 1 1.14 13.98 -24.71
N ILE A 2 1.36 15.27 -24.42
CA ILE A 2 0.83 16.40 -25.21
C ILE A 2 1.43 16.46 -26.62
N SER A 3 2.76 16.39 -26.73
CA SER A 3 3.47 16.37 -28.04
C SER A 3 3.08 15.18 -28.92
N GLN A 4 2.61 14.08 -28.30
CA GLN A 4 2.12 12.87 -28.97
C GLN A 4 0.60 12.92 -29.24
N LYS A 5 -0.08 14.04 -28.93
CA LYS A 5 -1.53 14.22 -29.04
C LYS A 5 -2.36 13.13 -28.34
N ARG A 6 -1.81 12.50 -27.29
CA ARG A 6 -2.53 11.48 -26.50
C ARG A 6 -3.49 12.18 -25.53
N LYS A 7 -4.73 11.69 -25.47
CA LYS A 7 -5.71 12.07 -24.44
C LYS A 7 -5.60 11.10 -23.27
N ILE A 8 -5.69 11.61 -22.06
CA ILE A 8 -5.65 10.85 -20.80
C ILE A 8 -7.02 10.93 -20.15
N LEU A 9 -7.50 9.81 -19.64
CA LEU A 9 -8.66 9.76 -18.76
C LEU A 9 -8.14 9.44 -17.35
N LEU A 10 -8.36 10.34 -16.40
CA LEU A 10 -7.94 10.19 -15.01
C LEU A 10 -9.18 9.96 -14.15
N PHE A 11 -9.20 8.85 -13.41
CA PHE A 11 -10.27 8.58 -12.45
C PHE A 11 -9.81 8.87 -11.02
N ILE A 12 -10.64 9.55 -10.24
CA ILE A 12 -10.37 9.94 -8.85
C ILE A 12 -11.61 9.75 -7.95
N ASP A 13 -11.43 9.64 -6.64
CA ASP A 13 -12.53 9.68 -5.67
C ASP A 13 -13.06 11.11 -5.46
N HIS A 14 -14.09 11.20 -4.64
CA HIS A 14 -14.71 12.44 -4.18
C HIS A 14 -14.02 13.05 -2.95
N ALA A 15 -12.72 12.86 -2.74
CA ALA A 15 -12.02 13.50 -1.63
C ALA A 15 -12.19 15.04 -1.70
N PRO A 16 -12.41 15.74 -0.58
CA PRO A 16 -12.67 17.19 -0.59
C PRO A 16 -11.56 18.04 -1.22
N CYS A 17 -10.33 17.53 -1.26
CA CYS A 17 -9.19 18.19 -1.89
C CYS A 17 -9.19 18.09 -3.42
N HIS A 18 -10.04 17.24 -4.01
CA HIS A 18 -10.16 17.09 -5.46
C HIS A 18 -11.11 18.15 -6.02
N ASN A 19 -10.55 19.17 -6.66
CA ASN A 19 -11.31 20.21 -7.32
C ASN A 19 -11.86 19.74 -8.68
N SER A 20 -13.18 19.72 -8.83
CA SER A 20 -13.88 19.34 -10.06
C SER A 20 -13.87 20.43 -11.15
N GLU A 21 -13.47 21.65 -10.84
CA GLU A 21 -13.52 22.81 -11.74
C GLU A 21 -12.24 22.98 -12.58
N SER A 22 -11.21 22.20 -12.30
CA SER A 22 -9.93 22.29 -13.03
C SER A 22 -10.06 21.70 -14.44
N GLN A 23 -9.85 22.53 -15.47
CA GLN A 23 -9.83 22.09 -16.86
C GLN A 23 -8.40 21.91 -17.36
N TYR A 24 -8.13 20.77 -18.00
CA TYR A 24 -6.83 20.45 -18.57
C TYR A 24 -6.93 20.23 -20.09
N SER A 25 -5.89 20.61 -20.83
CA SER A 25 -5.90 20.54 -22.30
C SER A 25 -5.95 19.12 -22.88
N ASN A 26 -5.43 18.14 -22.13
CA ASN A 26 -5.23 16.76 -22.60
C ASN A 26 -5.64 15.68 -21.58
N VAL A 27 -6.19 16.08 -20.44
CA VAL A 27 -6.64 15.18 -19.37
C VAL A 27 -8.12 15.43 -19.11
N ASP A 28 -8.94 14.40 -19.27
CA ASP A 28 -10.33 14.41 -18.81
C ASP A 28 -10.36 13.73 -17.44
N VAL A 29 -10.88 14.42 -16.44
CA VAL A 29 -10.98 13.91 -15.07
C VAL A 29 -12.40 13.42 -14.84
N LYS A 30 -12.53 12.18 -14.34
CA LYS A 30 -13.80 11.56 -13.99
C LYS A 30 -13.77 11.13 -12.54
N PHE A 31 -14.88 11.38 -11.85
CA PHE A 31 -15.08 10.91 -10.49
C PHE A 31 -15.72 9.53 -10.52
N PHE A 32 -15.25 8.62 -9.66
CA PHE A 32 -15.97 7.37 -9.40
C PHE A 32 -17.32 7.66 -8.73
N PRO A 33 -18.36 6.85 -8.96
CA PRO A 33 -19.62 7.00 -8.21
C PRO A 33 -19.38 7.03 -6.70
N ALA A 34 -20.20 7.81 -5.98
CA ALA A 34 -20.08 7.90 -4.53
C ALA A 34 -20.18 6.51 -3.87
N ASN A 35 -19.39 6.28 -2.81
CA ASN A 35 -19.37 5.03 -2.02
C ASN A 35 -18.99 3.77 -2.80
N THR A 36 -18.29 3.89 -3.93
CA THR A 36 -17.83 2.73 -4.73
C THR A 36 -16.31 2.54 -4.74
N THR A 37 -15.58 3.33 -3.94
CA THR A 37 -14.12 3.42 -3.96
C THR A 37 -13.45 2.05 -3.89
N SER A 38 -13.80 1.25 -2.87
CA SER A 38 -13.22 -0.08 -2.67
C SER A 38 -13.48 -1.09 -3.78
N GLN A 39 -14.52 -0.88 -4.61
CA GLN A 39 -14.86 -1.79 -5.70
C GLN A 39 -14.30 -1.31 -7.04
N LEU A 40 -14.41 -0.01 -7.33
CA LEU A 40 -14.11 0.53 -8.65
C LEU A 40 -12.71 1.15 -8.75
N GLN A 41 -12.01 1.37 -7.64
CA GLN A 41 -10.65 1.92 -7.69
C GLN A 41 -9.60 0.83 -7.84
N PRO A 42 -8.80 0.86 -8.92
CA PRO A 42 -7.70 -0.08 -9.10
C PRO A 42 -6.68 -0.04 -7.95
N LEU A 43 -6.49 1.13 -7.32
CA LEU A 43 -5.57 1.26 -6.20
C LEU A 43 -5.99 0.38 -5.00
N ASP A 44 -7.29 0.33 -4.71
CA ASP A 44 -7.86 -0.50 -3.67
C ASP A 44 -7.95 -1.98 -4.06
N GLN A 45 -7.95 -2.30 -5.36
CA GLN A 45 -7.98 -3.67 -5.89
C GLN A 45 -6.63 -4.41 -5.79
N GLY A 46 -5.80 -4.06 -4.81
CA GLY A 46 -4.58 -4.80 -4.46
C GLY A 46 -3.28 -4.03 -4.62
N ILE A 47 -3.25 -2.91 -5.33
CA ILE A 47 -2.01 -2.11 -5.48
C ILE A 47 -1.58 -1.55 -4.12
N ILE A 48 -2.49 -0.90 -3.38
CA ILE A 48 -2.19 -0.35 -2.05
C ILE A 48 -1.79 -1.47 -1.08
N LYS A 49 -2.48 -2.60 -1.10
CA LYS A 49 -2.15 -3.77 -0.26
C LYS A 49 -0.74 -4.28 -0.53
N ASN A 50 -0.38 -4.48 -1.80
CA ASN A 50 0.97 -4.95 -2.17
C ASN A 50 2.03 -3.92 -1.82
N PHE A 51 1.78 -2.64 -2.09
CA PHE A 51 2.68 -1.54 -1.74
C PHE A 51 2.98 -1.52 -0.24
N LYS A 52 1.94 -1.55 0.61
CA LYS A 52 2.08 -1.56 2.07
C LYS A 52 2.85 -2.79 2.55
N SER A 53 2.58 -3.97 1.99
CA SER A 53 3.32 -5.20 2.31
C SER A 53 4.82 -5.06 2.02
N TYR A 54 5.19 -4.60 0.82
CA TYR A 54 6.62 -4.42 0.49
C TYR A 54 7.29 -3.34 1.33
N TYR A 55 6.63 -2.19 1.57
CA TYR A 55 7.16 -1.16 2.45
C TYR A 55 7.47 -1.72 3.84
N ARG A 56 6.54 -2.49 4.42
CA ARG A 56 6.70 -3.12 5.73
C ARG A 56 7.84 -4.14 5.74
N GLN A 57 8.00 -4.93 4.67
CA GLN A 57 9.15 -5.83 4.54
C GLN A 57 10.48 -5.08 4.60
N TYR A 58 10.59 -3.90 3.97
CA TYR A 58 11.80 -3.08 4.05
C TYR A 58 12.04 -2.53 5.46
N LEU A 59 11.00 -2.00 6.09
CA LEU A 59 11.04 -1.51 7.47
C LEU A 59 11.52 -2.60 8.43
N VAL A 60 10.94 -3.80 8.36
CA VAL A 60 11.27 -4.91 9.25
C VAL A 60 12.69 -5.41 9.01
N LYS A 61 13.10 -5.58 7.74
CA LYS A 61 14.50 -5.92 7.40
C LYS A 61 15.49 -4.90 7.95
N TYR A 62 15.15 -3.61 7.88
CA TYR A 62 15.97 -2.57 8.46
C TYR A 62 16.09 -2.73 9.97
N ILE A 63 14.97 -2.90 10.69
CA ILE A 63 14.98 -3.09 12.15
C ILE A 63 15.82 -4.30 12.54
N ILE A 64 15.62 -5.47 11.92
CA ILE A 64 16.44 -6.68 12.15
C ILE A 64 17.93 -6.35 11.99
N SER A 65 18.30 -5.67 10.89
CA SER A 65 19.70 -5.34 10.60
C SER A 65 20.32 -4.40 11.63
N ARG A 66 19.52 -3.53 12.24
CA ARG A 66 19.97 -2.57 13.27
C ARG A 66 20.05 -3.24 14.64
N CYS A 67 19.13 -4.13 14.98
CA CYS A 67 19.15 -4.89 16.22
C CYS A 67 20.40 -5.76 16.38
N ALA A 68 21.01 -6.20 15.28
CA ALA A 68 22.28 -6.94 15.33
C ALA A 68 23.45 -6.13 15.90
N VAL A 69 23.36 -4.79 15.90
CA VAL A 69 24.46 -3.89 16.33
C VAL A 69 24.05 -2.88 17.40
N ALA A 70 22.75 -2.67 17.60
CA ALA A 70 22.20 -1.73 18.58
C ALA A 70 22.47 -2.20 20.02
N GLN A 71 22.72 -1.26 20.93
CA GLN A 71 22.84 -1.53 22.36
C GLN A 71 21.52 -1.26 23.10
N SER A 72 20.65 -0.47 22.49
CA SER A 72 19.35 -0.06 23.02
C SER A 72 18.35 0.19 21.87
N CYS A 73 17.06 0.29 22.19
CA CYS A 73 16.03 0.60 21.18
C CYS A 73 16.21 1.99 20.58
N GLU A 74 16.75 2.93 21.37
CA GLU A 74 17.04 4.31 20.99
C GLU A 74 18.08 4.41 19.86
N ASP A 75 18.91 3.37 19.66
CA ASP A 75 19.91 3.31 18.59
C ASP A 75 19.28 2.98 17.20
N ILE A 76 18.01 2.58 17.18
CA ILE A 76 17.24 2.23 15.99
C ILE A 76 16.42 3.44 15.57
N VAL A 77 17.09 4.36 14.89
CA VAL A 77 16.45 5.58 14.36
C VAL A 77 15.99 5.33 12.92
N ILE A 78 14.72 5.57 12.65
CA ILE A 78 14.15 5.57 11.30
C ILE A 78 13.95 7.01 10.87
N THR A 79 14.55 7.39 9.75
CA THR A 79 14.44 8.75 9.20
C THR A 79 13.38 8.84 8.10
N ALA A 80 12.94 10.06 7.78
CA ALA A 80 12.10 10.29 6.61
C ALA A 80 12.80 9.87 5.30
N LEU A 81 14.14 9.96 5.24
CA LEU A 81 14.90 9.51 4.08
C LEU A 81 14.79 8.00 3.88
N ASP A 82 14.85 7.22 4.96
CA ASP A 82 14.65 5.77 4.93
C ASP A 82 13.25 5.44 4.39
N ALA A 83 12.21 6.12 4.90
CA ALA A 83 10.82 5.93 4.45
C ALA A 83 10.63 6.26 2.95
N ILE A 84 11.28 7.32 2.45
CA ILE A 84 11.28 7.67 1.02
C ILE A 84 11.95 6.57 0.19
N TYR A 85 13.10 6.05 0.64
CA TYR A 85 13.77 4.94 -0.05
C TYR A 85 12.89 3.68 -0.07
N TRP A 86 12.26 3.32 1.05
CA TRP A 86 11.39 2.15 1.12
C TRP A 86 10.14 2.32 0.27
N THR A 87 9.56 3.51 0.20
CA THR A 87 8.43 3.82 -0.68
C THR A 87 8.82 3.63 -2.15
N ASN A 88 9.94 4.19 -2.58
CA ASN A 88 10.43 4.02 -3.94
C ASN A 88 10.73 2.55 -4.28
N ASN A 89 11.35 1.82 -3.35
CA ASN A 89 11.66 0.41 -3.55
C ASN A 89 10.39 -0.45 -3.58
N ALA A 90 9.47 -0.25 -2.64
CA ALA A 90 8.18 -0.93 -2.60
C ALA A 90 7.39 -0.75 -3.89
N TRP A 91 7.34 0.47 -4.43
CA TRP A 91 6.70 0.74 -5.72
C TRP A 91 7.36 -0.02 -6.87
N LYS A 92 8.69 -0.04 -6.93
CA LYS A 92 9.46 -0.76 -7.97
C LYS A 92 9.30 -2.27 -7.89
N THR A 93 9.01 -2.82 -6.70
CA THR A 93 8.79 -4.25 -6.51
C THR A 93 7.41 -4.71 -7.00
N ILE A 94 6.43 -3.81 -7.12
CA ILE A 94 5.10 -4.18 -7.62
C ILE A 94 5.19 -4.58 -9.09
N ASN A 95 4.82 -5.83 -9.36
CA ASN A 95 4.83 -6.37 -10.71
C ASN A 95 3.75 -5.74 -11.60
N GLN A 96 4.04 -5.64 -12.89
CA GLN A 96 3.08 -5.18 -13.90
C GLN A 96 1.79 -6.02 -13.90
N SER A 97 1.90 -7.34 -13.67
CA SER A 97 0.74 -8.23 -13.58
C SER A 97 -0.21 -7.85 -12.44
N THR A 98 0.32 -7.47 -11.27
CA THR A 98 -0.48 -6.97 -10.15
C THR A 98 -1.28 -5.74 -10.55
N ILE A 99 -0.63 -4.77 -11.21
CA ILE A 99 -1.30 -3.56 -11.70
C ILE A 99 -2.39 -3.92 -12.71
N CYS A 100 -2.07 -4.75 -13.71
CA CYS A 100 -3.04 -5.17 -14.72
C CYS A 100 -4.25 -5.88 -14.09
N ASN A 101 -4.03 -6.80 -13.15
CA ASN A 101 -5.09 -7.54 -12.48
C ASN A 101 -5.97 -6.60 -11.64
N SER A 102 -5.38 -5.67 -10.89
CA SER A 102 -6.13 -4.70 -10.11
C SER A 102 -7.04 -3.83 -10.97
N PHE A 103 -6.56 -3.38 -12.14
CA PHE A 103 -7.38 -2.65 -13.10
C PHE A 103 -8.50 -3.53 -13.69
N GLN A 104 -8.21 -4.78 -14.05
CA GLN A 104 -9.23 -5.70 -14.56
C GLN A 104 -10.32 -6.00 -13.53
N THR A 105 -9.96 -6.21 -12.26
CA THR A 105 -10.89 -6.43 -11.16
C THR A 105 -11.78 -5.20 -10.92
N ALA A 106 -11.21 -3.99 -11.04
CA ALA A 106 -11.95 -2.73 -11.01
C ALA A 106 -12.84 -2.49 -12.24
N GLY A 107 -12.89 -3.43 -13.20
CA GLY A 107 -13.74 -3.37 -14.39
C GLY A 107 -13.08 -2.78 -15.63
N PHE A 108 -11.80 -2.39 -15.58
CA PHE A 108 -11.04 -1.90 -16.72
C PHE A 108 -10.52 -3.07 -17.57
N LYS A 109 -11.43 -3.68 -18.34
CA LYS A 109 -11.11 -4.80 -19.23
C LYS A 109 -10.49 -4.27 -20.52
N SER A 110 -9.31 -4.76 -20.87
CA SER A 110 -8.75 -4.58 -22.22
C SER A 110 -9.53 -5.46 -23.20
N SER A 111 -10.04 -4.88 -24.27
CA SER A 111 -10.82 -5.57 -25.31
C SER A 111 -10.02 -6.57 -26.17
N ASN A 112 -8.75 -6.86 -25.84
CA ASN A 112 -7.86 -7.72 -26.63
C ASN A 112 -7.06 -8.71 -25.77
N ILE A 113 -7.71 -9.41 -24.86
CA ILE A 113 -7.17 -10.68 -24.35
C ILE A 113 -8.26 -11.73 -24.57
N GLN A 114 -8.12 -12.48 -25.67
CA GLN A 114 -8.65 -13.85 -25.71
C GLN A 114 -8.01 -14.55 -24.52
N SER A 115 -8.80 -14.80 -23.49
CA SER A 115 -8.36 -15.49 -22.29
C SER A 115 -7.81 -16.85 -22.69
N THR A 116 -6.49 -17.01 -22.63
CA THR A 116 -5.86 -18.28 -22.31
C THR A 116 -6.18 -18.60 -20.85
N THR A 117 -7.44 -18.93 -20.59
CA THR A 117 -7.98 -19.30 -19.27
C THR A 117 -7.53 -20.70 -18.82
N ASN A 118 -6.36 -21.16 -19.24
CA ASN A 118 -5.89 -22.53 -18.98
C ASN A 118 -4.56 -22.60 -18.20
N ALA A 119 -4.00 -21.48 -17.72
CA ALA A 119 -2.70 -21.50 -17.03
C ALA A 119 -2.74 -21.17 -15.52
N ILE A 120 -3.91 -20.89 -14.94
CA ILE A 120 -4.03 -20.56 -13.50
C ILE A 120 -4.08 -21.83 -12.64
N THR A 121 -4.40 -22.99 -13.20
CA THR A 121 -4.45 -24.25 -12.44
C THR A 121 -3.08 -24.89 -12.18
N ASP A 122 -2.01 -24.47 -12.87
CA ASP A 122 -0.71 -25.17 -12.85
C ASP A 122 0.41 -24.46 -12.08
N ILE A 123 0.15 -23.30 -11.45
CA ILE A 123 1.16 -22.62 -10.60
C ILE A 123 1.06 -23.08 -9.13
N SER A 124 -0.05 -23.69 -8.74
CA SER A 124 -0.26 -24.19 -7.37
C SER A 124 0.59 -25.42 -6.99
N THR A 125 1.42 -25.95 -7.89
CA THR A 125 2.11 -27.24 -7.69
C THR A 125 3.64 -27.22 -7.86
N GLN A 126 4.33 -26.06 -7.97
CA GLN A 126 5.78 -26.06 -8.22
C GLN A 126 6.66 -25.12 -7.37
N LEU A 127 6.32 -24.86 -6.11
CA LEU A 127 7.28 -24.30 -5.13
C LEU A 127 7.31 -25.05 -3.80
N GLU A 128 7.25 -26.38 -3.86
CA GLU A 128 7.76 -27.23 -2.76
C GLU A 128 9.27 -27.46 -2.98
N GLN A 129 10.07 -26.43 -2.73
CA GLN A 129 11.41 -26.67 -2.22
C GLN A 129 11.31 -26.54 -0.70
N GLN A 130 11.43 -27.67 -0.02
CA GLN A 130 11.43 -27.81 1.42
C GLN A 130 12.59 -26.98 2.01
N ALA A 131 12.37 -25.69 2.22
CA ALA A 131 13.17 -24.90 3.16
C ALA A 131 12.86 -25.42 4.57
N ASP A 132 13.90 -25.57 5.39
CA ASP A 132 13.83 -26.17 6.71
C ASP A 132 12.77 -25.46 7.57
N ILE A 133 11.74 -26.18 7.99
CA ILE A 133 10.58 -25.61 8.70
C ILE A 133 11.02 -24.98 10.02
N ASP A 134 12.09 -25.50 10.63
CA ASP A 134 12.69 -24.99 11.85
C ASP A 134 13.37 -23.63 11.66
N ASP A 135 13.93 -23.38 10.47
CA ASP A 135 14.57 -22.12 10.11
C ASP A 135 13.51 -21.01 9.93
N ILE A 136 12.40 -21.31 9.26
CA ILE A 136 11.28 -20.37 9.10
C ILE A 136 10.63 -20.04 10.45
N SER A 137 10.42 -21.05 11.30
CA SER A 137 9.82 -20.87 12.63
C SER A 137 10.68 -19.98 13.54
N SER A 138 12.00 -20.20 13.55
CA SER A 138 12.94 -19.37 14.32
C SER A 138 13.06 -17.94 13.77
N THR A 139 12.98 -17.78 12.44
CA THR A 139 13.01 -16.46 11.79
C THR A 139 11.74 -15.66 12.11
N LEU A 140 10.58 -16.32 12.14
CA LEU A 140 9.30 -15.70 12.53
C LEU A 140 9.30 -15.31 14.01
N GLN A 141 9.79 -16.16 14.91
CA GLN A 141 9.93 -15.79 16.33
C GLN A 141 10.88 -14.60 16.55
N THR A 142 11.96 -14.53 15.76
CA THR A 142 12.87 -13.39 15.80
C THR A 142 12.18 -12.11 15.30
N LEU A 143 11.34 -12.23 14.27
CA LEU A 143 10.53 -11.14 13.75
C LEU A 143 9.54 -10.61 14.79
N ASP A 144 8.89 -11.52 15.51
CA ASP A 144 7.94 -11.22 16.58
C ASP A 144 8.59 -10.41 17.69
N MET A 145 9.77 -10.82 18.16
CA MET A 145 10.52 -10.09 19.19
C MET A 145 10.95 -8.69 18.73
N LEU A 146 11.23 -8.51 17.45
CA LEU A 146 11.70 -7.22 16.91
C LEU A 146 10.57 -6.23 16.65
N LEU A 147 9.40 -6.74 16.29
CA LEU A 147 8.18 -5.95 16.11
C LEU A 147 7.57 -5.51 17.45
N ASP A 148 7.82 -6.25 18.53
CA ASP A 148 7.38 -5.93 19.90
C ASP A 148 8.00 -4.61 20.46
N HIS A 149 8.98 -4.04 19.76
CA HIS A 149 9.61 -2.76 20.10
C HIS A 149 9.17 -1.60 19.19
N VAL A 150 8.36 -1.84 18.17
CA VAL A 150 7.87 -0.82 17.23
C VAL A 150 6.53 -0.27 17.73
N LYS A 151 6.54 0.90 18.36
CA LYS A 151 5.33 1.59 18.81
C LYS A 151 4.77 2.50 17.71
N ILE A 152 3.53 2.27 17.31
CA ILE A 152 2.70 3.20 16.54
C ILE A 152 1.52 3.55 17.45
N ASP A 153 1.35 4.82 17.81
CA ASP A 153 0.27 5.33 18.70
C ASP A 153 0.16 4.79 20.13
N GLY A 154 1.21 4.13 20.65
CA GLY A 154 1.35 3.88 22.09
C GLY A 154 0.87 2.52 22.58
N GLU A 155 0.28 1.68 21.71
CA GLU A 155 0.11 0.24 21.98
C GLU A 155 1.07 -0.60 21.12
N CYS A 156 1.55 -1.70 21.70
CA CYS A 156 2.46 -2.62 21.02
C CYS A 156 1.63 -3.56 20.15
N LEU A 157 1.87 -3.57 18.83
CA LEU A 157 1.27 -4.54 17.92
C LEU A 157 2.17 -5.78 17.86
N SER A 158 1.61 -6.94 18.14
CA SER A 158 2.27 -8.22 17.84
C SER A 158 2.55 -8.34 16.34
N ALA A 159 3.53 -9.15 15.96
CA ALA A 159 3.81 -9.41 14.56
C ALA A 159 2.63 -10.05 13.81
N SER A 160 1.82 -10.86 14.49
CA SER A 160 0.54 -11.34 13.97
C SER A 160 -0.43 -10.19 13.66
N GLU A 161 -0.57 -9.23 14.58
CA GLU A 161 -1.42 -8.04 14.37
C GLU A 161 -0.86 -7.10 13.28
N PHE A 162 0.47 -7.01 13.16
CA PHE A 162 1.14 -6.26 12.08
C PHE A 162 0.88 -6.85 10.69
N VAL A 163 0.80 -8.18 10.60
CA VAL A 163 0.45 -8.93 9.39
C VAL A 163 -1.06 -8.79 9.08
N ASP A 164 -1.92 -8.91 10.10
CA ASP A 164 -3.38 -8.92 10.00
C ASP A 164 -4.05 -7.53 10.01
N MET A 165 -3.27 -6.45 10.13
CA MET A 165 -3.72 -5.05 10.02
C MET A 165 -4.49 -4.72 8.72
N HIS A 166 -4.49 -5.62 7.74
CA HIS A 166 -5.19 -5.45 6.46
C HIS A 166 -6.70 -5.72 6.51
N THR A 167 -7.22 -6.21 7.64
CA THR A 167 -8.65 -6.51 7.78
C THR A 167 -9.48 -5.26 8.15
N GLU A 168 -8.83 -4.25 8.76
CA GLU A 168 -9.50 -3.07 9.32
C GLU A 168 -8.68 -1.78 9.08
N ILE A 169 -8.21 -1.54 7.85
CA ILE A 169 -7.72 -0.19 7.54
C ILE A 169 -8.91 0.66 7.17
N PRO A 170 -9.31 1.63 8.02
CA PRO A 170 -10.40 2.49 7.64
C PRO A 170 -10.00 3.34 6.44
N VAL A 171 -10.93 3.40 5.49
CA VAL A 171 -10.87 4.32 4.36
C VAL A 171 -10.77 5.74 4.95
N PHE A 172 -10.07 6.64 4.25
CA PHE A 172 -9.74 8.04 4.58
C PHE A 172 -10.78 8.87 5.37
N ASN A 173 -12.05 8.44 5.42
CA ASN A 173 -13.14 9.03 6.18
C ASN A 173 -13.01 8.94 7.72
N GLU A 174 -12.10 8.14 8.28
CA GLU A 174 -11.97 7.99 9.75
C GLU A 174 -10.84 8.80 10.38
N TRP A 175 -10.05 9.53 9.58
CA TRP A 175 -9.10 10.55 10.09
C TRP A 175 -9.80 11.90 10.31
N ASN A 176 -11.05 11.89 10.79
CA ASN A 176 -11.66 13.06 11.40
C ASN A 176 -11.18 13.12 12.85
N ASP A 177 -10.03 13.73 13.06
CA ASP A 177 -9.57 14.11 14.39
C ASP A 177 -10.63 15.04 15.03
N PRO A 178 -11.29 14.66 16.14
CA PRO A 178 -12.35 15.47 16.73
C PRO A 178 -11.84 16.77 17.38
N VAL A 179 -10.53 17.06 17.30
CA VAL A 179 -9.88 18.18 18.00
C VAL A 179 -9.80 19.47 17.18
N ASP A 180 -10.00 19.47 15.86
CA ASP A 180 -10.04 20.72 15.08
C ASP A 180 -11.42 21.40 15.11
N LYS A 181 -11.87 21.75 16.32
CA LYS A 181 -12.92 22.74 16.52
C LYS A 181 -12.31 24.14 16.54
N GLN A 182 -12.71 24.93 15.54
CA GLN A 182 -12.74 26.40 15.54
C GLN A 182 -11.41 27.14 15.65
N ILE A 183 -10.77 27.36 14.50
CA ILE A 183 -10.01 28.61 14.29
C ILE A 183 -11.02 29.67 13.85
N ILE A 184 -11.55 30.41 14.82
CA ILE A 184 -12.22 31.69 14.59
C ILE A 184 -11.10 32.69 14.26
N ILE A 185 -11.04 33.17 13.03
CA ILE A 185 -10.21 34.32 12.68
C ILE A 185 -11.12 35.55 12.83
N ASP A 186 -11.02 36.20 13.99
CA ASP A 186 -11.57 37.54 14.18
C ASP A 186 -10.83 38.50 13.24
N LYS A 187 -11.61 39.15 12.37
CA LYS A 187 -11.14 40.28 11.56
C LYS A 187 -11.04 41.51 12.46
N ALA A 188 -9.82 41.99 12.66
CA ALA A 188 -9.56 43.39 12.98
C ALA A 188 -9.21 44.15 11.71
#